data_AF-A0A8T1G067-F1
#
_entry.id   AF-A0A8T1G067-F1
#
_cell.length_a   1.000
_cell.length_b   1.000
_cell.length_c   1.000
_cell.angle_alpha   90.00
_cell.angle_beta   90.00
_cell.angle_gamma   90.00
#
_symmetry.space_group_name_H-M   'P 1'
#
loop_
_entity.id
_entity.type
_entity.pdbx_description
1 polymer ?
#
loop_
_entity_poly.entity_id
_entity_poly.type
_entity_poly.pdbx_seq_one_letter_code
_entity_poly.pdbx_strand_id
1 'polypeptide(L)'
;MEKIPDGQTAQDRPDIVARVWQLKLGAELKDLDEGVLGRVRARIYVVEFQKRSFPHAHILVILAEEDKPRTRQIIDKMVSVELPDREMNPQLYETVTTCMIHGPCGAAYPNAVCMKDGKCTKGFPKPLSEVTIGNVAGYPVYRRRRRAAGVVLINGKEYDNETINQWVVPYNPYHSQKYNCHINVEVCTAITAVKYLYKYVYKGSDKAAIAVKAVRGEGNQTQIEPNEILRFLNARYISPVEACMRLLDYSVQGKTHAIIQLTIHLENEQMVTFRSSDDPAVVVTRGKHTMLTRFFELCASEAPENQVAKSALYQDIPKLFRWDTKAKRWVRRKRYQAALGRMIHVSPRDMQRFYMRVLLFHRKEPTSFENLRTVDGVTYDSYREAALHAVYLDDDSEWVACMTEASQFRMPYQLRQLFATIIVYSQVVEVGALWERFYDDLSLDFGYKYRSLEGHAKEEKVKFHTFKSLNDLLLANGSAVAHFEDLPQLCEYPHLVLDSLLQNNLIRREMKGYNHDVLQETVDQEHLLNDEQRSVYSTIINAVDNPTPGNTLFFIDGPGGTGK
;
A
#
# COMPACT_ATOMS: atom_id res chain seq x y z
N MET A 1 22.37 30.11 25.70
CA MET A 1 22.69 29.18 24.59
C MET A 1 24.19 29.26 24.34
N GLU A 2 24.84 28.11 24.22
CA GLU A 2 26.25 28.00 23.80
C GLU A 2 26.40 28.62 22.41
N LYS A 3 27.31 29.59 22.26
CA LYS A 3 27.59 30.22 20.95
C LYS A 3 28.59 29.35 20.18
N ILE A 4 28.49 29.37 18.85
CA ILE A 4 29.55 28.77 18.01
C ILE A 4 30.83 29.59 18.26
N PRO A 5 31.95 28.96 18.62
CA PRO A 5 33.21 29.67 18.86
C PRO A 5 33.68 30.44 17.63
N ASP A 6 34.42 31.52 17.85
CA ASP A 6 35.02 32.31 16.77
C ASP A 6 35.90 31.42 15.88
N GLY A 7 35.74 31.56 14.56
CA GLY A 7 36.44 30.74 13.56
C GLY A 7 35.78 29.40 13.23
N GLN A 8 34.70 29.01 13.90
CA GLN A 8 33.90 27.82 13.56
C GLN A 8 32.58 28.19 12.87
N THR A 9 32.05 27.25 12.10
CA THR A 9 30.74 27.33 11.45
C THR A 9 29.76 26.33 12.08
N ALA A 10 28.49 26.41 11.69
CA ALA A 10 27.49 25.43 12.12
C ALA A 10 27.84 23.99 11.68
N GLN A 11 28.61 23.82 10.61
CA GLN A 11 29.03 22.48 10.15
C GLN A 11 30.06 21.83 11.09
N ASP A 12 30.83 22.65 11.81
CA ASP A 12 31.87 22.20 12.74
C ASP A 12 31.30 21.82 14.12
N ARG A 13 30.06 22.22 14.41
CA ARG A 13 29.36 21.97 15.69
C ARG A 13 28.03 21.22 15.49
N PRO A 14 28.07 19.96 15.00
CA PRO A 14 26.87 19.17 14.76
C PRO A 14 26.05 18.89 16.03
N ASP A 15 26.68 18.94 17.20
CA ASP A 15 26.06 18.85 18.52
C ASP A 15 25.16 20.06 18.83
N ILE A 16 25.64 21.28 18.56
CA ILE A 16 24.85 22.51 18.71
C ILE A 16 23.69 22.49 17.70
N VAL A 17 23.97 22.11 16.46
CA VAL A 17 22.95 22.01 15.40
C VAL A 17 21.84 21.04 15.81
N ALA A 18 22.19 19.83 16.27
CA ALA A 18 21.21 18.85 16.72
C ALA A 18 20.30 19.39 17.83
N ARG A 19 20.89 20.04 18.84
CA ARG A 19 20.15 20.61 19.99
C ARG A 19 19.23 21.76 19.57
N VAL A 20 19.74 22.74 18.82
CA VAL A 20 18.95 23.90 18.37
C VAL A 20 17.84 23.45 17.43
N TRP A 21 18.14 22.53 16.51
CA TRP A 21 17.16 21.99 15.59
C TRP A 21 16.04 21.24 16.32
N GLN A 22 16.39 20.41 17.32
CA GLN A 22 15.39 19.69 18.12
C GLN A 22 14.49 20.63 18.92
N LEU A 23 15.04 21.73 19.46
CA LEU A 23 14.26 22.77 20.13
C LEU A 23 13.28 23.46 19.17
N LYS A 24 13.74 23.80 17.95
CA LYS A 24 12.88 24.39 16.91
C LYS A 24 11.78 23.41 16.49
N LEU A 25 12.10 22.14 16.25
CA LEU A 25 11.10 21.12 15.93
C LEU A 25 10.08 20.98 17.06
N GLY A 26 10.52 20.92 18.32
CA GLY A 26 9.62 20.81 19.46
C GLY A 26 8.65 21.99 19.56
N ALA A 27 9.14 23.21 19.33
CA ALA A 27 8.31 24.41 19.28
C ALA A 27 7.32 24.40 18.10
N GLU A 28 7.77 24.02 16.90
CA GLU A 28 6.93 23.89 15.70
C GLU A 28 5.79 22.91 15.93
N LEU A 29 6.10 21.73 16.49
CA LEU A 29 5.10 20.71 16.79
C LEU A 29 4.09 21.18 17.84
N LYS A 30 4.53 21.99 18.81
CA LYS A 30 3.65 22.58 19.83
C LYS A 30 2.71 23.60 19.21
N ASP A 31 3.20 24.49 18.35
CA ASP A 31 2.37 25.48 17.64
C ASP A 31 1.29 24.81 16.78
N LEU A 32 1.65 23.70 16.12
CA LEU A 32 0.69 22.90 15.37
C LEU A 32 -0.38 22.32 16.30
N ASP A 33 0.01 21.76 17.45
CA ASP A 33 -0.95 21.22 18.44
C ASP A 33 -1.84 22.31 19.06
N GLU A 34 -1.34 23.55 19.18
CA GLU A 34 -2.08 24.72 19.64
C GLU A 34 -2.99 25.35 18.57
N GLY A 35 -2.94 24.83 17.34
CA GLY A 35 -3.91 25.13 16.30
C GLY A 35 -3.55 26.30 15.38
N VAL A 36 -2.25 26.60 15.21
CA VAL A 36 -1.80 27.67 14.27
C VAL A 36 -2.32 27.46 12.84
N LEU A 37 -2.46 26.20 12.40
CA LEU A 37 -3.05 25.84 11.09
C LEU A 37 -4.52 25.37 11.20
N GLY A 38 -5.15 25.49 12.37
CA GLY A 38 -6.43 24.87 12.72
C GLY A 38 -6.27 23.67 13.67
N ARG A 39 -7.37 23.15 14.19
CA ARG A 39 -7.38 22.07 15.18
C ARG A 39 -6.83 20.78 14.60
N VAL A 40 -5.69 20.33 15.11
CA VAL A 40 -5.03 19.10 14.66
C VAL A 40 -5.71 17.87 15.25
N ARG A 41 -6.22 16.99 14.39
CA ARG A 41 -6.72 15.66 14.77
C ARG A 41 -5.62 14.64 14.85
N ALA A 42 -4.65 14.72 13.96
CA ALA A 42 -3.46 13.88 14.02
C ALA A 42 -2.31 14.56 13.30
N ARG A 43 -1.09 14.34 13.80
CA ARG A 43 0.14 14.60 13.07
C ARG A 43 1.10 13.42 13.15
N ILE A 44 1.88 13.28 12.09
CA ILE A 44 3.05 12.41 12.01
C ILE A 44 4.21 13.22 11.46
N TYR A 45 5.42 12.99 11.95
CA TYR A 45 6.62 13.58 11.39
C TYR A 45 7.75 12.56 11.30
N VAL A 46 8.65 12.81 10.35
CA VAL A 46 9.92 12.10 10.19
C VAL A 46 11.02 13.12 9.92
N VAL A 47 12.17 12.92 10.56
CA VAL A 47 13.39 13.69 10.36
C VAL A 47 14.24 12.93 9.36
N GLU A 48 14.55 13.57 8.25
CA GLU A 48 15.44 13.05 7.23
C GLU A 48 16.76 13.85 7.25
N PHE A 49 17.85 13.12 7.01
CA PHE A 49 19.20 13.66 7.01
C PHE A 49 19.72 13.66 5.58
N GLN A 50 20.14 14.82 5.12
CA GLN A 50 20.79 14.96 3.82
C GLN A 50 22.31 14.86 3.99
N LYS A 51 23.01 14.33 2.98
CA LYS A 51 24.45 14.04 3.01
C LYS A 51 25.36 15.22 3.39
N ARG A 52 24.93 16.46 3.13
CA ARG A 52 25.71 17.70 3.40
C ARG A 52 24.86 18.86 3.91
N SER A 53 23.69 18.57 4.46
CA SER A 53 22.71 19.61 4.80
C SER A 53 22.17 19.40 6.22
N PHE A 54 21.55 20.46 6.74
CA PHE A 54 20.85 20.41 8.00
C PHE A 54 19.76 19.33 7.97
N PRO A 55 19.40 18.76 9.13
CA PRO A 55 18.24 17.89 9.21
C PRO A 55 16.99 18.62 8.69
N HIS A 56 16.07 17.90 8.09
CA HIS A 56 14.77 18.44 7.69
C HIS A 56 13.65 17.53 8.15
N ALA A 57 12.55 18.12 8.59
CA ALA A 57 11.37 17.40 9.01
C ALA A 57 10.34 17.40 7.90
N HIS A 58 9.76 16.24 7.61
CA HIS A 58 8.50 16.14 6.90
C HIS A 58 7.39 15.96 7.93
N ILE A 59 6.43 16.87 7.97
CA ILE A 59 5.33 16.86 8.93
C ILE A 59 4.02 16.77 8.13
N LEU A 60 3.24 15.74 8.40
CA LEU A 60 1.88 15.61 7.89
C LEU A 60 0.90 15.95 9.02
N VAL A 61 0.02 16.90 8.75
CA VAL A 61 -1.02 17.36 9.67
C VAL A 61 -2.39 17.00 9.08
N ILE A 62 -3.23 16.37 9.90
CA ILE A 62 -4.63 16.07 9.62
C ILE A 62 -5.45 16.98 10.50
N LEU A 63 -6.12 17.96 9.89
CA LEU A 63 -6.99 18.91 10.57
C LEU A 63 -8.38 18.31 10.85
N ALA A 64 -9.06 18.86 11.85
CA ALA A 64 -10.47 18.62 12.10
C ALA A 64 -11.31 18.98 10.87
N GLU A 65 -12.42 18.27 10.69
CA GLU A 65 -13.24 18.38 9.48
C GLU A 65 -13.69 19.81 9.19
N GLU A 66 -14.02 20.55 10.26
CA GLU A 66 -14.51 21.93 10.19
C GLU A 66 -13.39 22.94 9.86
N ASP A 67 -12.13 22.57 10.11
CA ASP A 67 -10.96 23.44 9.92
C ASP A 67 -10.19 23.09 8.63
N LYS A 68 -10.66 22.11 7.86
CA LYS A 68 -10.01 21.73 6.59
C LYS A 68 -10.08 22.88 5.58
N PRO A 69 -8.97 23.23 4.90
CA PRO A 69 -8.92 24.34 3.94
C PRO A 69 -9.58 23.97 2.61
N ARG A 70 -10.93 23.98 2.58
CA ARG A 70 -11.75 23.57 1.42
C ARG A 70 -12.06 24.70 0.45
N THR A 71 -11.88 25.94 0.86
CA THR A 71 -12.14 27.11 0.02
C THR A 71 -10.83 27.82 -0.29
N ARG A 72 -10.78 28.46 -1.47
CA ARG A 72 -9.63 29.29 -1.87
C ARG A 72 -9.28 30.34 -0.82
N GLN A 73 -10.28 30.94 -0.17
CA GLN A 73 -10.05 31.99 0.84
C GLN A 73 -9.37 31.44 2.09
N ILE A 74 -9.68 30.21 2.50
CA ILE A 74 -9.00 29.56 3.63
C ILE A 74 -7.58 29.16 3.23
N ILE A 75 -7.41 28.60 2.01
CA ILE A 75 -6.07 28.25 1.49
C ILE A 75 -5.18 29.49 1.44
N ASP A 76 -5.66 30.60 0.88
CA ASP A 76 -4.90 31.85 0.74
C ASP A 76 -4.55 32.52 2.07
N LYS A 77 -5.31 32.25 3.14
CA LYS A 77 -4.99 32.69 4.50
C LYS A 77 -3.91 31.80 5.14
N MET A 78 -3.89 30.52 4.77
CA MET A 78 -2.99 29.51 5.34
C MET A 78 -1.63 29.50 4.65
N VAL A 79 -1.61 29.64 3.31
CA VAL A 79 -0.41 29.52 2.48
C VAL A 79 -0.31 30.73 1.56
N SER A 80 0.86 31.38 1.61
CA SER A 80 1.25 32.44 0.69
C SER A 80 2.35 31.95 -0.23
N VAL A 81 2.33 32.43 -1.47
CA VAL A 81 3.42 32.31 -2.46
C VAL A 81 3.82 33.67 -3.00
N GLU A 82 3.55 34.72 -2.23
CA GLU A 82 3.82 36.10 -2.61
C GLU A 82 4.94 36.67 -1.73
N LEU A 83 5.80 37.47 -2.33
CA LEU A 83 6.78 38.24 -1.59
C LEU A 83 6.02 39.21 -0.66
N PRO A 84 6.30 39.22 0.65
CA PRO A 84 5.67 40.16 1.59
C PRO A 84 5.89 41.61 1.18
N ASP A 85 5.12 42.51 1.78
CA ASP A 85 5.42 43.93 1.71
C ASP A 85 6.53 44.27 2.71
N ARG A 86 7.58 44.96 2.22
CA ARG A 86 8.77 45.28 3.02
C ARG A 86 8.50 46.31 4.10
N GLU A 87 7.57 47.23 3.86
CA GLU A 87 7.22 48.29 4.80
C GLU A 87 6.23 47.78 5.85
N MET A 88 5.25 46.98 5.43
CA MET A 88 4.23 46.45 6.34
C MET A 88 4.74 45.33 7.24
N ASN A 89 5.61 44.44 6.75
CA ASN A 89 6.18 43.36 7.56
C ASN A 89 7.66 43.09 7.17
N PRO A 90 8.59 43.93 7.64
CA PRO A 90 10.01 43.83 7.29
C PRO A 90 10.65 42.50 7.73
N GLN A 91 10.24 41.94 8.86
CA GLN A 91 10.79 40.67 9.37
C GLN A 91 10.39 39.47 8.51
N LEU A 92 9.11 39.39 8.13
CA LEU A 92 8.66 38.34 7.21
C LEU A 92 9.27 38.54 5.83
N TYR A 93 9.39 39.79 5.35
CA TYR A 93 10.07 40.09 4.10
C TYR A 93 11.51 39.56 4.11
N GLU A 94 12.30 39.89 5.12
CA GLU A 94 13.68 39.40 5.29
C GLU A 94 13.74 37.87 5.35
N THR A 95 12.82 37.25 6.09
CA THR A 95 12.74 35.78 6.17
C THR A 95 12.46 35.16 4.80
N VAL A 96 11.48 35.70 4.06
CA VAL A 96 11.07 35.16 2.76
C VAL A 96 12.17 35.34 1.72
N THR A 97 12.81 36.50 1.67
CA THR A 97 13.93 36.76 0.73
C THR A 97 15.16 35.91 1.06
N THR A 98 15.40 35.62 2.33
CA THR A 98 16.54 34.79 2.76
C THR A 98 16.28 33.30 2.54
N CYS A 99 15.10 32.81 2.91
CA CYS A 99 14.84 31.39 3.08
C CYS A 99 13.81 30.79 2.11
N MET A 100 12.95 31.59 1.48
CA MET A 100 11.78 31.09 0.73
C MET A 100 11.82 31.43 -0.77
N ILE A 101 12.96 31.87 -1.31
CA ILE A 101 13.15 32.08 -2.76
C ILE A 101 13.89 30.87 -3.35
N HIS A 102 13.28 30.20 -4.34
CA HIS A 102 13.89 29.06 -5.02
C HIS A 102 14.98 29.45 -6.02
N GLY A 103 14.74 30.54 -6.75
CA GLY A 103 15.50 30.92 -7.94
C GLY A 103 16.75 31.75 -7.67
N PRO A 104 17.41 32.20 -8.75
CA PRO A 104 17.10 31.88 -10.13
C PRO A 104 17.68 30.51 -10.55
N CYS A 105 16.97 29.82 -11.43
CA CYS A 105 17.40 28.60 -12.12
C CYS A 105 16.88 28.65 -13.57
N GLY A 106 17.14 27.63 -14.39
CA GLY A 106 16.68 27.60 -15.79
C GLY A 106 17.75 28.10 -16.75
N ALA A 107 17.34 28.67 -17.88
CA ALA A 107 18.26 29.13 -18.93
C ALA A 107 19.27 30.18 -18.41
N ALA A 108 18.85 31.04 -17.48
CA ALA A 108 19.73 32.03 -16.86
C ALA A 108 20.78 31.40 -15.91
N TYR A 109 20.49 30.23 -15.34
CA TYR A 109 21.37 29.54 -14.39
C TYR A 109 21.27 28.01 -14.57
N PRO A 110 21.82 27.47 -15.67
CA PRO A 110 21.64 26.07 -16.06
C PRO A 110 22.34 25.08 -15.12
N ASN A 111 23.37 25.54 -14.40
CA ASN A 111 24.17 24.74 -13.46
C ASN A 111 23.60 24.73 -12.03
N ALA A 112 22.41 25.30 -11.79
CA ALA A 112 21.78 25.25 -10.48
C ALA A 112 21.47 23.79 -10.07
N VAL A 113 21.63 23.46 -8.78
CA VAL A 113 21.49 22.08 -8.24
C VAL A 113 20.10 21.48 -8.52
N CYS A 114 19.08 22.32 -8.70
CA CYS A 114 17.73 21.88 -9.02
C CYS A 114 17.53 21.52 -10.50
N MET A 115 18.47 21.84 -11.38
CA MET A 115 18.39 21.60 -12.82
C MET A 115 18.74 20.15 -13.16
N LYS A 116 17.88 19.50 -13.94
CA LYS A 116 18.12 18.19 -14.53
C LYS A 116 17.52 18.16 -15.93
N ASP A 117 18.27 17.69 -16.91
CA ASP A 117 17.83 17.59 -18.31
C ASP A 117 17.27 18.93 -18.86
N GLY A 118 17.94 20.04 -18.52
CA GLY A 118 17.56 21.39 -18.94
C GLY A 118 16.31 21.97 -18.26
N LYS A 119 15.70 21.25 -17.30
CA LYS A 119 14.49 21.69 -16.58
C LYS A 119 14.71 21.73 -15.08
N CYS A 120 14.04 22.66 -14.40
CA CYS A 120 14.02 22.67 -12.94
C CYS A 120 13.19 21.48 -12.44
N THR A 121 13.81 20.60 -11.64
CA THR A 121 13.15 19.43 -11.02
C THR A 121 12.01 19.80 -10.06
N LYS A 122 11.96 21.06 -9.62
CA LYS A 122 10.88 21.61 -8.77
C LYS A 122 9.83 22.38 -9.58
N GLY A 123 10.01 22.50 -10.90
CA GLY A 123 9.08 23.16 -11.81
C GLY A 123 8.99 24.67 -11.59
N PHE A 124 10.12 25.32 -11.31
CA PHE A 124 10.23 26.78 -11.28
C PHE A 124 10.76 27.32 -12.62
N PRO A 125 10.39 28.56 -13.02
CA PRO A 125 9.45 29.46 -12.34
C PRO A 125 8.00 28.93 -12.37
N LYS A 126 7.23 29.18 -11.31
CA LYS A 126 5.81 28.79 -11.23
C LYS A 126 4.93 29.78 -12.01
N PRO A 127 3.79 29.36 -12.57
CA PRO A 127 2.89 30.28 -13.26
C PRO A 127 2.33 31.34 -12.29
N LEU A 128 2.16 32.57 -12.78
CA LEU A 128 1.37 33.58 -12.10
C LEU A 128 -0.11 33.20 -12.16
N SER A 129 -0.87 33.53 -11.11
CA SER A 129 -2.30 33.28 -11.03
C SER A 129 -2.97 34.30 -10.11
N GLU A 130 -4.04 34.94 -10.57
CA GLU A 130 -4.77 35.93 -9.76
C GLU A 130 -5.61 35.29 -8.64
N VAL A 131 -5.91 33.99 -8.75
CA VAL A 131 -6.70 33.24 -7.77
C VAL A 131 -6.13 31.86 -7.54
N THR A 132 -6.38 31.27 -6.37
CA THR A 132 -6.05 29.86 -6.12
C THR A 132 -7.01 28.95 -6.87
N ILE A 133 -6.46 28.00 -7.63
CA ILE A 133 -7.21 27.03 -8.43
C ILE A 133 -6.95 25.64 -7.85
N GLY A 134 -8.03 24.93 -7.52
CA GLY A 134 -7.94 23.55 -7.03
C GLY A 134 -7.36 22.61 -8.08
N ASN A 135 -6.61 21.60 -7.63
CA ASN A 135 -6.02 20.59 -8.49
C ASN A 135 -6.43 19.21 -7.99
N VAL A 136 -7.17 18.46 -8.81
CA VAL A 136 -7.65 17.11 -8.46
C VAL A 136 -6.50 16.09 -8.45
N ALA A 137 -5.43 16.34 -9.21
CA ALA A 137 -4.32 15.42 -9.40
C ALA A 137 -3.07 15.76 -8.57
N GLY A 138 -3.06 16.86 -7.82
CA GLY A 138 -1.87 17.33 -7.11
C GLY A 138 -2.14 18.51 -6.16
N TYR A 139 -1.12 19.33 -5.92
CA TYR A 139 -1.25 20.54 -5.10
C TYR A 139 -2.04 21.63 -5.84
N PRO A 140 -2.79 22.50 -5.13
CA PRO A 140 -3.42 23.66 -5.71
C PRO A 140 -2.43 24.54 -6.46
N VAL A 141 -2.89 25.19 -7.52
CA VAL A 141 -2.16 26.33 -8.11
C VAL A 141 -2.49 27.54 -7.24
N TYR A 142 -1.60 27.88 -6.32
CA TYR A 142 -1.80 29.00 -5.40
C TYR A 142 -1.86 30.34 -6.14
N ARG A 143 -2.64 31.26 -5.58
CA ARG A 143 -2.68 32.67 -5.97
C ARG A 143 -1.28 33.28 -5.87
N ARG A 144 -0.76 33.69 -7.01
CA ARG A 144 0.59 34.21 -7.23
C ARG A 144 0.50 35.41 -8.15
N ARG A 145 0.15 36.57 -7.60
CA ARG A 145 -0.16 37.77 -8.39
C ARG A 145 1.09 38.42 -8.96
N ARG A 146 0.92 39.15 -10.05
CA ARG A 146 1.93 40.07 -10.57
C ARG A 146 2.10 41.26 -9.61
N ARG A 147 3.33 41.74 -9.41
CA ARG A 147 3.60 42.98 -8.65
C ARG A 147 3.82 44.16 -9.62
N ALA A 148 4.03 45.36 -9.07
CA ALA A 148 4.40 46.53 -9.86
C ALA A 148 5.77 46.37 -10.55
N ALA A 149 5.98 47.10 -11.64
CA ALA A 149 7.24 47.15 -12.35
C ALA A 149 8.41 47.57 -11.44
N GLY A 150 9.60 47.02 -11.68
CA GLY A 150 10.82 47.35 -10.95
C GLY A 150 11.77 46.17 -10.83
N VAL A 151 12.84 46.36 -10.05
CA VAL A 151 13.86 45.34 -9.78
C VAL A 151 13.95 45.12 -8.28
N VAL A 152 14.02 43.85 -7.86
CA VAL A 152 14.29 43.48 -6.47
C VAL A 152 15.62 42.75 -6.40
N LEU A 153 16.50 43.19 -5.51
CA LEU A 153 17.76 42.53 -5.22
C LEU A 153 17.57 41.56 -4.05
N ILE A 154 17.81 40.28 -4.28
CA ILE A 154 17.73 39.23 -3.25
C ILE A 154 19.03 38.43 -3.30
N ASN A 155 19.76 38.36 -2.16
CA ASN A 155 21.02 37.63 -2.03
C ASN A 155 22.04 37.96 -3.14
N GLY A 156 22.13 39.24 -3.51
CA GLY A 156 23.04 39.72 -4.56
C GLY A 156 22.62 39.40 -5.99
N LYS A 157 21.38 38.92 -6.20
CA LYS A 157 20.82 38.61 -7.52
C LYS A 157 19.64 39.52 -7.83
N GLU A 158 19.58 40.00 -9.07
CA GLU A 158 18.47 40.81 -9.56
C GLU A 158 17.33 39.94 -10.04
N TYR A 159 16.11 40.34 -9.68
CA TYR A 159 14.87 39.73 -10.15
C TYR A 159 13.95 40.84 -10.64
N ASP A 160 13.20 40.55 -11.70
CA ASP A 160 12.07 41.36 -12.12
C ASP A 160 10.98 41.33 -11.02
N ASN A 161 10.63 42.51 -10.50
CA ASN A 161 9.63 42.65 -9.45
C ASN A 161 8.24 42.19 -9.92
N GLU A 162 7.88 42.36 -11.19
CA GLU A 162 6.57 41.93 -11.70
C GLU A 162 6.40 40.42 -11.58
N THR A 163 7.49 39.68 -11.77
CA THR A 163 7.49 38.21 -11.82
C THR A 163 8.17 37.53 -10.64
N ILE A 164 8.72 38.28 -9.66
CA ILE A 164 9.43 37.68 -8.51
C ILE A 164 8.60 36.64 -7.77
N ASN A 165 7.29 36.86 -7.71
CA ASN A 165 6.38 35.93 -7.07
C ASN A 165 6.48 34.54 -7.69
N GLN A 166 6.83 34.35 -8.96
CA GLN A 166 7.08 33.04 -9.60
C GLN A 166 8.15 32.17 -8.92
N TRP A 167 9.02 32.78 -8.10
CA TRP A 167 10.15 32.13 -7.45
C TRP A 167 9.94 31.83 -5.97
N VAL A 168 8.84 32.34 -5.38
CA VAL A 168 8.53 32.16 -3.96
C VAL A 168 8.02 30.75 -3.70
N VAL A 169 8.66 30.04 -2.77
CA VAL A 169 8.25 28.73 -2.27
C VAL A 169 7.01 28.91 -1.36
N PRO A 170 5.98 28.06 -1.46
CA PRO A 170 4.79 28.16 -0.60
C PRO A 170 5.15 28.16 0.88
N TYR A 171 4.60 29.10 1.63
CA TYR A 171 4.94 29.30 3.03
C TYR A 171 3.73 29.72 3.86
N ASN A 172 3.73 29.39 5.14
CA ASN A 172 2.83 30.02 6.09
C ASN A 172 3.53 31.25 6.70
N PRO A 173 2.92 32.46 6.65
CA PRO A 173 3.53 33.68 7.18
C PRO A 173 3.96 33.60 8.65
N TYR A 174 3.12 33.04 9.52
CA TYR A 174 3.40 32.92 10.95
C TYR A 174 4.60 31.99 11.20
N HIS A 175 4.55 30.77 10.67
CA HIS A 175 5.62 29.78 10.88
C HIS A 175 6.96 30.29 10.33
N SER A 176 6.95 30.83 9.11
CA SER A 176 8.19 31.31 8.49
C SER A 176 8.81 32.42 9.32
N GLN A 177 8.05 33.47 9.68
CA GLN A 177 8.54 34.58 10.47
C GLN A 177 9.02 34.15 11.87
N LYS A 178 8.27 33.28 12.56
CA LYS A 178 8.62 32.83 13.92
C LYS A 178 9.91 32.02 13.97
N TYR A 179 10.11 31.10 13.02
CA TYR A 179 11.26 30.19 13.03
C TYR A 179 12.46 30.71 12.24
N ASN A 180 12.24 31.73 11.40
CA ASN A 180 13.21 32.34 10.51
C ASN A 180 14.08 31.30 9.79
N CYS A 181 13.42 30.39 9.09
CA CYS A 181 14.04 29.32 8.32
C CYS A 181 13.14 28.88 7.16
N HIS A 182 13.67 28.00 6.31
CA HIS A 182 12.91 27.46 5.18
C HIS A 182 11.83 26.48 5.67
N ILE A 183 10.56 26.88 5.62
CA ILE A 183 9.38 26.04 5.94
C ILE A 183 8.41 26.05 4.74
N ASN A 184 8.45 25.00 3.93
CA ASN A 184 7.49 24.83 2.83
C ASN A 184 6.17 24.27 3.36
N VAL A 185 5.06 24.98 3.14
CA VAL A 185 3.72 24.56 3.57
C VAL A 185 2.85 24.34 2.35
N GLU A 186 2.32 23.12 2.22
CA GLU A 186 1.52 22.69 1.07
C GLU A 186 0.17 22.14 1.52
N VAL A 187 -0.93 22.59 0.88
CA VAL A 187 -2.26 22.02 1.07
C VAL A 187 -2.41 20.79 0.17
N CYS A 188 -2.58 19.62 0.80
CA CYS A 188 -2.71 18.34 0.12
C CYS A 188 -4.17 17.93 -0.03
N THR A 189 -4.72 18.03 -1.25
CA THR A 189 -6.10 17.62 -1.57
C THR A 189 -6.19 16.26 -2.26
N ALA A 190 -5.12 15.78 -2.88
CA ALA A 190 -5.11 14.57 -3.69
C ALA A 190 -4.41 13.37 -3.00
N ILE A 191 -4.88 12.15 -3.28
CA ILE A 191 -4.29 10.91 -2.75
C ILE A 191 -2.82 10.71 -3.19
N THR A 192 -2.42 11.27 -4.34
CA THR A 192 -1.05 11.23 -4.86
C THR A 192 -0.07 11.99 -3.97
N ALA A 193 -0.49 13.14 -3.41
CA ALA A 193 0.30 13.91 -2.47
C ALA A 193 0.40 13.23 -1.10
N VAL A 194 -0.64 12.48 -0.69
CA VAL A 194 -0.56 11.61 0.51
C VAL A 194 0.47 10.48 0.31
N LYS A 195 0.48 9.81 -0.85
CA LYS A 195 1.48 8.78 -1.19
C LYS A 195 2.91 9.35 -1.17
N TYR A 196 3.09 10.58 -1.65
CA TYR A 196 4.38 11.27 -1.62
C TYR A 196 4.92 11.45 -0.20
N LEU A 197 4.06 11.71 0.79
CA LEU A 197 4.48 11.84 2.19
C LEU A 197 4.79 10.48 2.82
N TYR A 198 4.01 9.45 2.53
CA TYR A 198 4.33 8.08 2.96
C TYR A 198 5.69 7.61 2.45
N LYS A 199 6.10 8.03 1.23
CA LYS A 199 7.45 7.79 0.74
C LYS A 199 8.49 8.19 1.77
N TYR A 200 8.38 9.36 2.41
CA TYR A 200 9.38 9.83 3.37
C TYR A 200 9.32 9.12 4.71
N VAL A 201 8.13 8.71 5.16
CA VAL A 201 7.98 7.86 6.36
C VAL A 201 8.66 6.50 6.15
N TYR A 202 8.57 5.94 4.94
CA TYR A 202 9.15 4.64 4.60
C TYR A 202 10.48 4.74 3.84
N LYS A 203 11.00 5.95 3.61
CA LYS A 203 12.28 6.16 2.93
C LYS A 203 13.33 5.71 3.92
N GLY A 204 13.82 4.49 3.72
CA GLY A 204 14.98 4.00 4.46
C GLY A 204 16.17 4.94 4.30
N SER A 205 17.14 4.77 5.18
CA SER A 205 18.34 5.60 5.18
C SER A 205 19.13 5.45 3.89
N ASP A 206 19.82 6.51 3.49
CA ASP A 206 20.79 6.44 2.41
C ASP A 206 21.80 5.32 2.71
N LYS A 207 22.01 4.45 1.71
CA LYS A 207 22.99 3.37 1.80
C LYS A 207 24.03 3.48 0.69
N ALA A 208 25.23 3.02 0.99
CA ALA A 208 26.29 2.83 0.02
C ALA A 208 26.55 1.33 -0.13
N ALA A 209 26.51 0.84 -1.38
CA ALA A 209 27.02 -0.48 -1.70
C ALA A 209 28.55 -0.37 -1.85
N ILE A 210 29.28 -1.04 -0.98
CA ILE A 210 30.74 -1.07 -0.96
C ILE A 210 31.17 -2.43 -1.47
N ALA A 211 32.03 -2.45 -2.49
CA ALA A 211 32.66 -3.66 -2.99
C ALA A 211 34.03 -3.87 -2.31
N VAL A 212 34.17 -4.91 -1.50
CA VAL A 212 35.43 -5.31 -0.87
C VAL A 212 36.18 -6.20 -1.86
N LYS A 213 37.24 -5.66 -2.48
CA LYS A 213 37.94 -6.31 -3.59
C LYS A 213 39.05 -7.29 -3.18
N ALA A 214 39.55 -7.25 -1.94
CA ALA A 214 40.61 -8.15 -1.46
C ALA A 214 40.67 -8.20 0.08
N VAL A 215 40.94 -9.38 0.64
CA VAL A 215 41.41 -9.55 2.02
C VAL A 215 42.89 -9.92 1.94
N ARG A 216 43.78 -9.11 2.51
CA ARG A 216 45.21 -9.48 2.62
C ARG A 216 45.37 -10.43 3.80
N GLY A 217 45.60 -11.72 3.51
CA GLY A 217 46.07 -12.66 4.53
C GLY A 217 47.53 -12.37 4.94
N GLU A 218 47.94 -12.86 6.11
CA GLU A 218 49.35 -12.85 6.57
C GLU A 218 50.21 -13.68 5.61
N GLY A 219 50.63 -13.06 4.51
CA GLY A 219 51.42 -13.71 3.48
C GLY A 219 51.20 -13.16 2.08
N ASN A 220 51.17 -11.83 1.90
CA ASN A 220 51.34 -11.05 0.64
C ASN A 220 50.74 -11.56 -0.70
N GLN A 221 49.89 -12.57 -0.71
CA GLN A 221 49.15 -13.03 -1.87
C GLN A 221 47.72 -12.53 -1.75
N THR A 222 47.31 -11.73 -2.72
CA THR A 222 45.95 -11.22 -2.84
C THR A 222 45.01 -12.39 -3.13
N GLN A 223 44.31 -12.91 -2.12
CA GLN A 223 43.25 -13.91 -2.36
C GLN A 223 41.97 -13.21 -2.79
N ILE A 224 41.35 -13.71 -3.86
CA ILE A 224 40.03 -13.29 -4.31
C ILE A 224 39.00 -13.99 -3.42
N GLU A 225 38.14 -13.23 -2.73
CA GLU A 225 37.08 -13.79 -1.89
C GLU A 225 36.11 -14.66 -2.73
N PRO A 226 36.01 -15.99 -2.46
CA PRO A 226 35.21 -16.91 -3.28
C PRO A 226 33.70 -16.76 -3.07
N ASN A 227 33.28 -16.16 -1.95
CA ASN A 227 31.88 -15.88 -1.67
C ASN A 227 31.48 -14.49 -2.19
N GLU A 228 30.77 -14.46 -3.33
CA GLU A 228 30.30 -13.22 -3.96
C GLU A 228 29.47 -12.33 -3.02
N ILE A 229 28.68 -12.92 -2.10
CA ILE A 229 27.82 -12.17 -1.18
C ILE A 229 28.66 -11.36 -0.18
N LEU A 230 29.78 -11.91 0.28
CA LEU A 230 30.69 -11.23 1.22
C LEU A 230 31.49 -10.10 0.55
N ARG A 231 31.52 -10.04 -0.78
CA ARG A 231 32.19 -8.95 -1.54
C ARG A 231 31.41 -7.66 -1.50
N PHE A 232 30.11 -7.68 -1.15
CA PHE A 232 29.27 -6.51 -1.16
C PHE A 232 28.74 -6.19 0.24
N LEU A 233 29.21 -5.08 0.81
CA LEU A 233 28.69 -4.52 2.05
C LEU A 233 27.69 -3.42 1.73
N ASN A 234 26.46 -3.55 2.21
CA ASN A 234 25.46 -2.49 2.13
C ASN A 234 25.51 -1.66 3.42
N ALA A 235 26.30 -0.58 3.42
CA ALA A 235 26.52 0.26 4.60
C ALA A 235 25.52 1.42 4.66
N ARG A 236 25.00 1.72 5.85
CA ARG A 236 24.18 2.91 6.09
C ARG A 236 25.07 4.14 6.22
N TYR A 237 24.71 5.22 5.53
CA TYR A 237 25.30 6.53 5.75
C TYR A 237 24.67 7.20 6.99
N ILE A 238 25.50 7.78 7.86
CA ILE A 238 25.07 8.54 9.04
C ILE A 238 25.80 9.89 9.00
N SER A 239 25.05 11.00 8.94
CA SER A 239 25.66 12.34 8.99
C SER A 239 26.13 12.69 10.41
N PRO A 240 27.06 13.65 10.59
CA PRO A 240 27.50 14.06 11.93
C PRO A 240 26.33 14.50 12.83
N VAL A 241 25.35 15.22 12.28
CA VAL A 241 24.16 15.67 13.03
C VAL A 241 23.26 14.49 13.39
N GLU A 242 23.07 13.51 12.49
CA GLU A 242 22.33 12.28 12.81
C GLU A 242 23.02 11.49 13.94
N ALA A 243 24.35 11.41 13.92
CA ALA A 243 25.11 10.76 14.98
C ALA A 243 24.92 11.46 16.32
N CYS A 244 25.03 12.80 16.37
CA CYS A 244 24.75 13.58 17.57
C CYS A 244 23.32 13.39 18.07
N MET A 245 22.32 13.42 17.18
CA MET A 245 20.92 13.20 17.57
C MET A 245 20.71 11.82 18.20
N ARG A 246 21.36 10.78 17.70
CA ARG A 246 21.30 9.44 18.29
C ARG A 246 21.98 9.35 19.64
N LEU A 247 23.17 9.94 19.77
CA LEU A 247 23.91 9.95 21.04
C LEU A 247 23.14 10.69 22.14
N LEU A 248 22.41 11.74 21.75
CA LEU A 248 21.55 12.53 22.65
C LEU A 248 20.14 11.94 22.82
N ASP A 249 19.85 10.78 22.22
CA ASP A 249 18.54 10.10 22.24
C ASP A 249 17.36 10.98 21.79
N TYR A 250 17.57 11.78 20.74
CA TYR A 250 16.51 12.58 20.14
C TYR A 250 15.63 11.75 19.20
N SER A 251 14.31 11.92 19.34
CA SER A 251 13.34 11.26 18.48
C SER A 251 13.37 11.83 17.07
N VAL A 252 13.73 11.00 16.11
CA VAL A 252 13.79 11.34 14.67
C VAL A 252 12.48 11.04 13.92
N GLN A 253 11.46 10.60 14.64
CA GLN A 253 10.11 10.42 14.12
C GLN A 253 9.11 10.54 15.26
N GLY A 254 7.87 10.85 14.95
CA GLY A 254 6.83 10.85 15.97
C GLY A 254 5.44 10.94 15.39
N LYS A 255 4.47 10.55 16.21
CA LYS A 255 3.05 10.57 15.86
C LYS A 255 2.23 10.84 17.10
N THR A 256 1.13 11.54 16.91
CA THR A 256 0.13 11.81 17.95
C THR A 256 -0.59 10.55 18.43
N HIS A 257 -0.77 9.56 17.55
CA HIS A 257 -1.56 8.36 17.84
C HIS A 257 -0.70 7.10 17.87
N ALA A 258 -0.84 6.30 18.93
CA ALA A 258 -0.38 4.91 18.91
C ALA A 258 -1.26 4.10 17.96
N ILE A 259 -0.65 3.33 17.06
CA ILE A 259 -1.40 2.44 16.16
C ILE A 259 -1.26 1.02 16.71
N ILE A 260 -2.38 0.44 17.14
CA ILE A 260 -2.44 -0.92 17.66
C ILE A 260 -2.98 -1.82 16.56
N GLN A 261 -2.13 -2.70 16.04
CA GLN A 261 -2.51 -3.66 15.02
C GLN A 261 -3.32 -4.79 15.66
N LEU A 262 -4.59 -4.88 15.32
CA LEU A 262 -5.53 -5.85 15.87
C LEU A 262 -5.53 -7.11 15.00
N THR A 263 -5.14 -8.23 15.61
CA THR A 263 -5.09 -9.54 14.94
C THR A 263 -6.48 -10.08 14.68
N ILE A 264 -6.62 -10.81 13.58
CA ILE A 264 -7.83 -11.50 13.13
C ILE A 264 -7.41 -12.93 12.78
N HIS A 265 -8.17 -13.91 13.25
CA HIS A 265 -7.99 -15.33 12.95
C HIS A 265 -9.33 -16.04 13.16
N LEU A 266 -9.55 -17.16 12.47
CA LEU A 266 -10.73 -17.99 12.71
C LEU A 266 -10.59 -18.72 14.06
N GLU A 267 -11.67 -19.36 14.48
CA GLU A 267 -11.66 -20.19 15.67
C GLU A 267 -10.62 -21.32 15.52
N ASN A 268 -9.75 -21.47 16.51
CA ASN A 268 -8.64 -22.44 16.53
C ASN A 268 -7.56 -22.31 15.42
N GLU A 269 -7.57 -21.23 14.63
CA GLU A 269 -6.56 -20.96 13.60
C GLU A 269 -5.59 -19.83 13.99
N GLN A 270 -5.21 -19.74 15.26
CA GLN A 270 -4.28 -18.72 15.73
C GLN A 270 -2.86 -19.02 15.24
N MET A 271 -2.19 -17.99 14.70
CA MET A 271 -0.76 -18.07 14.42
C MET A 271 0.03 -18.18 15.73
N VAL A 272 0.80 -19.26 15.88
CA VAL A 272 1.70 -19.49 17.00
C VAL A 272 3.14 -19.57 16.49
N THR A 273 4.06 -18.93 17.21
CA THR A 273 5.50 -19.06 16.94
C THR A 273 6.12 -20.02 17.94
N PHE A 274 6.99 -20.90 17.43
CA PHE A 274 7.70 -21.89 18.21
C PHE A 274 9.10 -22.14 17.64
N ARG A 275 9.99 -22.63 18.49
CA ARG A 275 11.30 -23.17 18.13
C ARG A 275 11.20 -24.69 18.06
N SER A 276 12.09 -25.32 17.30
CA SER A 276 12.15 -26.78 17.21
C SER A 276 12.35 -27.48 18.56
N SER A 277 12.92 -26.78 19.55
CA SER A 277 13.12 -27.27 20.91
C SER A 277 11.94 -27.07 21.86
N ASP A 278 10.86 -26.41 21.43
CA ASP A 278 9.71 -26.13 22.29
C ASP A 278 8.81 -27.37 22.44
N ASP A 279 8.28 -27.60 23.65
CA ASP A 279 7.29 -28.65 23.90
C ASP A 279 5.96 -28.35 23.17
N PRO A 280 5.49 -29.24 22.26
CA PRO A 280 4.23 -29.07 21.53
C PRO A 280 3.02 -28.81 22.43
N ALA A 281 2.94 -29.45 23.59
CA ALA A 281 1.82 -29.28 24.53
C ALA A 281 1.75 -27.83 25.05
N VAL A 282 2.91 -27.21 25.28
CA VAL A 282 3.02 -25.81 25.68
C VAL A 282 2.74 -24.89 24.49
N VAL A 283 3.27 -25.22 23.30
CA VAL A 283 3.10 -24.41 22.08
C VAL A 283 1.62 -24.20 21.74
N VAL A 284 0.80 -25.25 21.77
CA VAL A 284 -0.64 -25.16 21.49
C VAL A 284 -1.36 -24.17 22.41
N THR A 285 -0.89 -24.00 23.65
CA THR A 285 -1.50 -23.04 24.59
C THR A 285 -1.15 -21.57 24.32
N ARG A 286 -0.08 -21.29 23.56
CA ARG A 286 0.38 -19.91 23.30
C ARG A 286 -0.63 -19.10 22.50
N GLY A 287 -1.44 -19.76 21.67
CA GLY A 287 -2.49 -19.17 20.86
C GLY A 287 -3.80 -18.88 21.61
N LYS A 288 -3.97 -19.37 22.84
CA LYS A 288 -5.24 -19.27 23.58
C LYS A 288 -5.66 -17.83 23.88
N HIS A 289 -4.70 -16.94 24.09
CA HIS A 289 -4.97 -15.56 24.52
C HIS A 289 -4.43 -14.55 23.50
N THR A 290 -5.27 -14.23 22.54
CA THR A 290 -5.06 -13.20 21.52
C THR A 290 -5.82 -11.92 21.86
N MET A 291 -5.54 -10.83 21.14
CA MET A 291 -6.31 -9.60 21.28
C MET A 291 -7.81 -9.80 20.96
N LEU A 292 -8.12 -10.70 20.01
CA LEU A 292 -9.48 -10.98 19.56
C LEU A 292 -10.25 -11.84 20.57
N THR A 293 -9.66 -12.96 21.03
CA THR A 293 -10.27 -13.83 22.04
C THR A 293 -10.50 -13.08 23.35
N ARG A 294 -9.53 -12.26 23.79
CA ARG A 294 -9.69 -11.40 24.96
C ARG A 294 -10.66 -10.24 24.75
N PHE A 295 -10.94 -9.84 23.52
CA PHE A 295 -12.00 -8.87 23.23
C PHE A 295 -13.37 -9.51 23.43
N PHE A 296 -13.57 -10.76 22.98
CA PHE A 296 -14.81 -11.50 23.23
C PHE A 296 -15.08 -11.70 24.73
N GLU A 297 -14.06 -12.11 25.49
CA GLU A 297 -14.16 -12.20 26.95
C GLU A 297 -14.44 -10.84 27.61
N LEU A 298 -13.86 -9.76 27.07
CA LEU A 298 -14.10 -8.41 27.56
C LEU A 298 -15.55 -7.98 27.33
N CYS A 299 -16.15 -8.35 26.19
CA CYS A 299 -17.57 -8.14 25.91
C CYS A 299 -18.48 -9.01 26.77
N ALA A 300 -18.04 -10.22 27.13
CA ALA A 300 -18.79 -11.13 28.02
C ALA A 300 -18.67 -10.78 29.51
N SER A 301 -17.73 -9.91 29.89
CA SER A 301 -17.44 -9.59 31.29
C SER A 301 -18.52 -8.71 31.92
N GLU A 302 -19.00 -9.11 33.10
CA GLU A 302 -19.96 -8.30 33.88
C GLU A 302 -19.32 -7.24 34.80
N ALA A 303 -17.98 -7.19 34.90
CA ALA A 303 -17.29 -6.18 35.68
C ALA A 303 -17.63 -4.73 35.22
N PRO A 304 -17.97 -3.79 36.13
CA PRO A 304 -18.41 -2.44 35.78
C PRO A 304 -17.45 -1.68 34.85
N GLU A 305 -16.15 -1.84 35.04
CA GLU A 305 -15.11 -1.19 34.22
C GLU A 305 -15.03 -1.70 32.77
N ASN A 306 -15.57 -2.90 32.51
CA ASN A 306 -15.54 -3.57 31.22
C ASN A 306 -16.83 -3.33 30.42
N GLN A 307 -17.92 -2.91 31.06
CA GLN A 307 -19.21 -2.67 30.38
C GLN A 307 -19.09 -1.67 29.23
N VAL A 308 -18.16 -0.71 29.29
CA VAL A 308 -17.91 0.23 28.18
C VAL A 308 -17.44 -0.47 26.90
N ALA A 309 -16.80 -1.65 27.00
CA ALA A 309 -16.37 -2.43 25.84
C ALA A 309 -17.54 -2.99 25.04
N LYS A 310 -18.68 -3.25 25.70
CA LYS A 310 -19.91 -3.70 25.04
C LYS A 310 -20.37 -2.67 23.99
N SER A 311 -20.33 -1.39 24.33
CA SER A 311 -20.67 -0.31 23.39
C SER A 311 -19.65 -0.03 22.26
N ALA A 312 -18.51 -0.70 22.26
CA ALA A 312 -17.37 -0.42 21.38
C ALA A 312 -17.19 -1.47 20.27
N LEU A 313 -16.79 -1.01 19.08
CA LEU A 313 -16.32 -1.90 18.01
C LEU A 313 -14.91 -2.40 18.32
N TYR A 314 -14.50 -3.53 17.76
CA TYR A 314 -13.17 -4.09 18.01
C TYR A 314 -12.04 -3.08 17.69
N GLN A 315 -12.18 -2.32 16.60
CA GLN A 315 -11.23 -1.27 16.20
C GLN A 315 -11.16 -0.07 17.17
N ASP A 316 -12.19 0.13 17.99
CA ASP A 316 -12.27 1.22 18.96
C ASP A 316 -11.73 0.80 20.34
N ILE A 317 -11.55 -0.49 20.59
CA ILE A 317 -11.04 -1.01 21.88
C ILE A 317 -9.74 -0.33 22.30
N PRO A 318 -8.73 -0.12 21.43
CA PRO A 318 -7.51 0.58 21.81
C PRO A 318 -7.68 2.02 22.33
N LYS A 319 -8.79 2.69 21.98
CA LYS A 319 -9.14 4.02 22.52
C LYS A 319 -9.53 3.95 23.99
N LEU A 320 -10.11 2.82 24.42
CA LEU A 320 -10.67 2.61 25.76
C LEU A 320 -9.75 1.74 26.64
N PHE A 321 -9.05 0.79 26.05
CA PHE A 321 -8.22 -0.20 26.73
C PHE A 321 -6.80 -0.19 26.16
N ARG A 322 -5.83 -0.57 27.00
CA ARG A 322 -4.46 -0.89 26.57
C ARG A 322 -4.28 -2.40 26.59
N TRP A 323 -3.52 -2.93 25.65
CA TRP A 323 -3.11 -4.34 25.68
C TRP A 323 -1.95 -4.51 26.66
N ASP A 324 -2.08 -5.43 27.61
CA ASP A 324 -0.98 -5.90 28.44
C ASP A 324 -0.37 -7.14 27.79
N THR A 325 0.79 -6.98 27.14
CA THR A 325 1.45 -8.08 26.42
C THR A 325 1.93 -9.19 27.35
N LYS A 326 2.31 -8.87 28.60
CA LYS A 326 2.82 -9.85 29.56
C LYS A 326 1.66 -10.67 30.14
N ALA A 327 0.60 -10.00 30.57
CA ALA A 327 -0.59 -10.65 31.13
C ALA A 327 -1.59 -11.15 30.06
N LYS A 328 -1.36 -10.82 28.78
CA LYS A 328 -2.21 -11.16 27.62
C LYS A 328 -3.67 -10.80 27.88
N ARG A 329 -3.94 -9.54 28.23
CA ARG A 329 -5.29 -9.04 28.52
C ARG A 329 -5.48 -7.56 28.18
N TRP A 330 -6.73 -7.17 27.98
CA TRP A 330 -7.12 -5.76 27.90
C TRP A 330 -7.21 -5.15 29.30
N VAL A 331 -6.69 -3.92 29.44
CA VAL A 331 -6.71 -3.17 30.70
C VAL A 331 -7.31 -1.80 30.45
N ARG A 332 -8.34 -1.43 31.21
CA ARG A 332 -9.02 -0.13 31.06
C ARG A 332 -8.02 1.02 31.24
N ARG A 333 -8.05 1.97 30.31
CA ARG A 333 -7.26 3.20 30.43
C ARG A 333 -7.87 4.11 31.49
N LYS A 334 -7.03 4.57 32.43
CA LYS A 334 -7.43 5.56 33.45
C LYS A 334 -7.36 7.01 32.96
N ARG A 335 -6.60 7.26 31.90
CA ARG A 335 -6.44 8.57 31.26
C ARG A 335 -6.57 8.41 29.76
N TYR A 336 -7.05 9.47 29.10
CA TYR A 336 -7.07 9.51 27.65
C TYR A 336 -5.64 9.34 27.09
N GLN A 337 -5.49 8.46 26.12
CA GLN A 337 -4.29 8.34 25.30
C GLN A 337 -4.74 8.15 23.86
N ALA A 338 -4.23 8.98 22.96
CA ALA A 338 -4.52 8.90 21.55
C ALA A 338 -4.01 7.56 20.98
N ALA A 339 -4.93 6.62 20.73
CA ALA A 339 -4.65 5.30 20.20
C ALA A 339 -5.72 4.90 19.19
N LEU A 340 -5.30 4.27 18.10
CA LEU A 340 -6.16 3.78 17.03
C LEU A 340 -5.96 2.28 16.88
N GLY A 341 -7.05 1.52 16.90
CA GLY A 341 -7.03 0.12 16.50
C GLY A 341 -7.10 0.02 14.99
N ARG A 342 -6.18 -0.75 14.41
CA ARG A 342 -6.21 -1.09 12.98
C ARG A 342 -6.25 -2.60 12.85
N MET A 343 -7.42 -3.13 12.50
CA MET A 343 -7.57 -4.51 12.08
C MET A 343 -6.65 -4.79 10.89
N ILE A 344 -5.96 -5.93 10.93
CA ILE A 344 -5.10 -6.36 9.83
C ILE A 344 -5.87 -6.42 8.50
N HIS A 345 -5.14 -6.20 7.41
CA HIS A 345 -5.69 -6.42 6.08
C HIS A 345 -5.97 -7.93 5.90
N VAL A 346 -7.15 -8.25 5.40
CA VAL A 346 -7.53 -9.60 5.00
C VAL A 346 -7.91 -9.54 3.53
N SER A 347 -7.34 -10.44 2.72
CA SER A 347 -7.67 -10.54 1.30
C SER A 347 -9.12 -11.00 1.13
N PRO A 348 -9.91 -10.42 0.20
CA PRO A 348 -11.23 -10.95 -0.14
C PRO A 348 -11.20 -12.42 -0.61
N ARG A 349 -10.04 -12.90 -1.10
CA ARG A 349 -9.84 -14.33 -1.45
C ARG A 349 -9.86 -15.26 -0.22
N ASP A 350 -9.59 -14.74 0.98
CA ASP A 350 -9.77 -15.45 2.24
C ASP A 350 -11.16 -15.11 2.80
N MET A 351 -12.19 -15.68 2.14
CA MET A 351 -13.59 -15.29 2.33
C MET A 351 -14.01 -15.32 3.81
N GLN A 352 -13.69 -16.41 4.52
CA GLN A 352 -14.09 -16.57 5.93
C GLN A 352 -13.50 -15.46 6.82
N ARG A 353 -12.18 -15.21 6.76
CA ARG A 353 -11.57 -14.14 7.58
C ARG A 353 -11.99 -12.76 7.09
N PHE A 354 -12.26 -12.61 5.80
CA PHE A 354 -12.71 -11.35 5.22
C PHE A 354 -14.08 -10.95 5.78
N TYR A 355 -15.08 -11.83 5.70
CA TYR A 355 -16.41 -11.54 6.23
C TYR A 355 -16.41 -11.48 7.77
N MET A 356 -15.58 -12.26 8.46
CA MET A 356 -15.39 -12.10 9.90
C MET A 356 -14.85 -10.69 10.24
N ARG A 357 -13.93 -10.15 9.45
CA ARG A 357 -13.45 -8.77 9.59
C ARG A 357 -14.56 -7.75 9.36
N VAL A 358 -15.43 -7.97 8.37
CA VAL A 358 -16.61 -7.10 8.12
C VAL A 358 -17.52 -7.09 9.34
N LEU A 359 -17.82 -8.26 9.91
CA LEU A 359 -18.63 -8.37 11.13
C LEU A 359 -17.98 -7.66 12.32
N LEU A 360 -16.68 -7.87 12.57
CA LEU A 360 -15.94 -7.18 13.64
C LEU A 360 -15.86 -5.65 13.45
N PHE A 361 -16.05 -5.17 12.23
CA PHE A 361 -16.06 -3.74 11.91
C PHE A 361 -17.39 -3.07 12.27
N HIS A 362 -18.51 -3.81 12.21
CA HIS A 362 -19.85 -3.25 12.37
C HIS A 362 -20.56 -3.71 13.64
N ARG A 363 -20.23 -4.91 14.15
CA ARG A 363 -20.89 -5.49 15.31
C ARG A 363 -20.22 -5.09 16.62
N LYS A 364 -21.07 -4.74 17.57
CA LYS A 364 -20.74 -4.51 18.98
C LYS A 364 -21.10 -5.76 19.78
N GLU A 365 -20.51 -5.88 20.97
CA GLU A 365 -20.84 -6.94 21.94
C GLU A 365 -20.62 -8.41 21.50
N PRO A 366 -19.73 -8.76 20.55
CA PRO A 366 -19.53 -10.18 20.26
C PRO A 366 -18.87 -10.87 21.47
N THR A 367 -19.48 -11.94 21.97
CA THR A 367 -18.97 -12.69 23.14
C THR A 367 -18.22 -13.97 22.78
N SER A 368 -18.28 -14.40 21.50
CA SER A 368 -17.58 -15.57 20.97
C SER A 368 -17.53 -15.54 19.43
N PHE A 369 -16.81 -16.49 18.82
CA PHE A 369 -16.81 -16.69 17.36
C PHE A 369 -18.20 -17.07 16.83
N GLU A 370 -18.93 -17.89 17.58
CA GLU A 370 -20.31 -18.26 17.27
C GLU A 370 -21.24 -17.06 17.37
N ASN A 371 -21.20 -16.32 18.48
CA ASN A 371 -22.04 -15.14 18.68
C ASN A 371 -21.80 -14.05 17.62
N LEU A 372 -20.56 -13.92 17.12
CA LEU A 372 -20.24 -13.04 16.00
C LEU A 372 -20.99 -13.44 14.71
N ARG A 373 -21.30 -14.73 14.51
CA ARG A 373 -22.12 -15.27 13.41
C ARG A 373 -23.62 -15.35 13.73
N THR A 374 -24.05 -15.06 14.95
CA THR A 374 -25.48 -15.08 15.32
C THR A 374 -26.14 -13.74 15.03
N VAL A 375 -27.07 -13.66 14.09
CA VAL A 375 -27.82 -12.43 13.75
C VAL A 375 -29.30 -12.68 13.99
N ASP A 376 -29.96 -11.77 14.71
CA ASP A 376 -31.39 -11.86 15.07
C ASP A 376 -31.79 -13.21 15.70
N GLY A 377 -30.89 -13.80 16.50
CA GLY A 377 -31.11 -15.07 17.18
C GLY A 377 -30.82 -16.32 16.34
N VAL A 378 -30.45 -16.17 15.07
CA VAL A 378 -30.07 -17.27 14.17
C VAL A 378 -28.56 -17.33 14.02
N THR A 379 -27.95 -18.46 14.34
CA THR A 379 -26.52 -18.71 14.09
C THR A 379 -26.33 -19.26 12.69
N TYR A 380 -25.53 -18.55 11.88
CA TYR A 380 -25.24 -18.94 10.50
C TYR A 380 -23.95 -19.76 10.40
N ASP A 381 -23.88 -20.64 9.40
CA ASP A 381 -22.75 -21.53 9.17
C ASP A 381 -21.50 -20.77 8.74
N SER A 382 -21.66 -19.72 7.93
CA SER A 382 -20.55 -18.89 7.47
C SER A 382 -20.60 -17.46 8.00
N TYR A 383 -19.43 -16.80 8.09
CA TYR A 383 -19.37 -15.36 8.37
C TYR A 383 -19.99 -14.53 7.23
N ARG A 384 -20.03 -15.07 6.00
CA ARG A 384 -20.65 -14.40 4.84
C ARG A 384 -22.15 -14.29 5.01
N GLU A 385 -22.83 -15.39 5.30
CA GLU A 385 -24.28 -15.41 5.53
C GLU A 385 -24.66 -14.50 6.69
N ALA A 386 -23.92 -14.57 7.80
CA ALA A 386 -24.13 -13.66 8.92
C ALA A 386 -23.97 -12.18 8.51
N ALA A 387 -22.97 -11.83 7.69
CA ALA A 387 -22.79 -10.46 7.20
C ALA A 387 -23.92 -10.03 6.23
N LEU A 388 -24.39 -10.94 5.38
CA LEU A 388 -25.51 -10.72 4.47
C LEU A 388 -26.81 -10.45 5.24
N HIS A 389 -27.15 -11.31 6.20
CA HIS A 389 -28.35 -11.17 7.02
C HIS A 389 -28.30 -9.97 7.97
N ALA A 390 -27.10 -9.55 8.39
CA ALA A 390 -26.90 -8.32 9.14
C ALA A 390 -26.97 -7.05 8.26
N VAL A 391 -27.18 -7.19 6.94
CA VAL A 391 -27.24 -6.09 5.96
C VAL A 391 -25.97 -5.23 5.98
N TYR A 392 -24.81 -5.89 6.11
CA TYR A 392 -23.49 -5.24 6.02
C TYR A 392 -22.85 -5.37 4.64
N LEU A 393 -23.51 -6.06 3.72
CA LEU A 393 -23.12 -6.19 2.33
C LEU A 393 -24.11 -5.36 1.49
N ASP A 394 -23.59 -4.53 0.59
CA ASP A 394 -24.41 -3.85 -0.41
C ASP A 394 -25.01 -4.90 -1.37
N ASP A 395 -26.18 -4.60 -1.94
CA ASP A 395 -26.80 -5.46 -2.93
C ASP A 395 -26.10 -5.36 -4.30
N ASP A 396 -26.42 -6.27 -5.22
CA ASP A 396 -25.83 -6.24 -6.57
C ASP A 396 -26.45 -5.18 -7.49
N SER A 397 -27.23 -4.22 -6.94
CA SER A 397 -27.96 -3.23 -7.74
C SER A 397 -27.02 -2.34 -8.56
N GLU A 398 -25.85 -1.98 -8.02
CA GLU A 398 -24.84 -1.19 -8.72
C GLU A 398 -24.22 -1.97 -9.90
N TRP A 399 -24.00 -3.27 -9.73
CA TRP A 399 -23.46 -4.13 -10.79
C TRP A 399 -24.49 -4.38 -11.88
N VAL A 400 -25.74 -4.56 -11.48
CA VAL A 400 -26.88 -4.64 -12.40
C VAL A 400 -27.00 -3.34 -13.20
N ALA A 401 -26.96 -2.18 -12.56
CA ALA A 401 -27.06 -0.89 -13.24
C ALA A 401 -25.87 -0.69 -14.20
N CYS A 402 -24.65 -1.01 -13.76
CA CYS A 402 -23.43 -0.92 -14.56
C CYS A 402 -23.51 -1.81 -15.82
N MET A 403 -23.92 -3.07 -15.66
CA MET A 403 -24.07 -4.00 -16.78
C MET A 403 -25.21 -3.61 -17.72
N THR A 404 -26.32 -3.08 -17.18
CA THR A 404 -27.47 -2.57 -17.96
C THR A 404 -27.09 -1.36 -18.80
N GLU A 405 -26.27 -0.46 -18.26
CA GLU A 405 -25.77 0.69 -19.01
C GLU A 405 -24.80 0.23 -20.09
N ALA A 406 -23.84 -0.63 -19.74
CA ALA A 406 -22.82 -1.13 -20.66
C ALA A 406 -23.42 -1.89 -21.84
N SER A 407 -24.48 -2.70 -21.63
CA SER A 407 -25.08 -3.51 -22.69
C SER A 407 -25.69 -2.69 -23.83
N GLN A 408 -25.99 -1.41 -23.59
CA GLN A 408 -26.55 -0.51 -24.61
C GLN A 408 -25.52 -0.06 -25.66
N PHE A 409 -24.23 -0.08 -25.35
CA PHE A 409 -23.20 0.51 -26.22
C PHE A 409 -21.89 -0.28 -26.34
N ARG A 410 -21.72 -1.39 -25.60
CA ARG A 410 -20.53 -2.24 -25.65
C ARG A 410 -20.77 -3.50 -26.48
N MET A 411 -19.70 -3.99 -27.11
CA MET A 411 -19.73 -5.26 -27.81
C MET A 411 -19.68 -6.45 -26.82
N PRO A 412 -20.23 -7.63 -27.17
CA PRO A 412 -20.32 -8.78 -26.25
C PRO A 412 -19.01 -9.20 -25.58
N TYR A 413 -17.90 -9.20 -26.32
CA TYR A 413 -16.58 -9.46 -25.74
C TYR A 413 -16.18 -8.42 -24.66
N GLN A 414 -16.46 -7.13 -24.89
CA GLN A 414 -16.19 -6.07 -23.91
C GLN A 414 -17.12 -6.18 -22.70
N LEU A 415 -18.36 -6.66 -22.89
CA LEU A 415 -19.26 -6.98 -21.79
C LEU A 415 -18.74 -8.16 -20.96
N ARG A 416 -18.21 -9.22 -21.59
CA ARG A 416 -17.54 -10.31 -20.87
C ARG A 416 -16.30 -9.84 -20.11
N GLN A 417 -15.54 -8.88 -20.64
CA GLN A 417 -14.42 -8.25 -19.92
C GLN A 417 -14.88 -7.46 -18.68
N LEU A 418 -15.96 -6.68 -18.83
CA LEU A 418 -16.54 -5.94 -17.72
C LEU A 418 -17.10 -6.90 -16.65
N PHE A 419 -17.84 -7.92 -17.07
CA PHE A 419 -18.37 -8.96 -16.19
C PHE A 419 -17.25 -9.66 -15.42
N ALA A 420 -16.19 -10.13 -16.10
CA ALA A 420 -15.02 -10.73 -15.47
C ALA A 420 -14.36 -9.79 -14.44
N THR A 421 -14.27 -8.50 -14.76
CA THR A 421 -13.71 -7.49 -13.85
C THR A 421 -14.59 -7.32 -12.62
N ILE A 422 -15.91 -7.23 -12.80
CA ILE A 422 -16.88 -7.10 -11.72
C ILE A 422 -16.79 -8.32 -10.80
N ILE A 423 -16.85 -9.55 -11.31
CA ILE A 423 -16.86 -10.74 -10.44
C ILE A 423 -15.50 -11.03 -9.78
N VAL A 424 -14.39 -10.48 -10.30
CA VAL A 424 -13.06 -10.63 -9.68
C VAL A 424 -12.77 -9.53 -8.66
N TYR A 425 -13.18 -8.29 -8.92
CA TYR A 425 -12.76 -7.12 -8.15
C TYR A 425 -13.87 -6.46 -7.36
N SER A 426 -15.14 -6.73 -7.71
CA SER A 426 -16.32 -6.29 -6.98
C SER A 426 -16.90 -7.49 -6.21
N GLN A 427 -17.37 -7.23 -4.99
CA GLN A 427 -17.90 -8.27 -4.11
C GLN A 427 -19.34 -8.59 -4.48
N VAL A 428 -19.54 -9.16 -5.68
CA VAL A 428 -20.86 -9.56 -6.17
C VAL A 428 -21.41 -10.64 -5.24
N VAL A 429 -22.64 -10.44 -4.78
CA VAL A 429 -23.32 -11.32 -3.84
C VAL A 429 -23.85 -12.56 -4.59
N GLU A 430 -24.52 -12.40 -5.72
CA GLU A 430 -25.16 -13.48 -6.49
C GLU A 430 -24.62 -13.50 -7.93
N VAL A 431 -23.43 -14.07 -8.13
CA VAL A 431 -22.74 -14.09 -9.43
C VAL A 431 -23.57 -14.84 -10.49
N GLY A 432 -24.18 -15.96 -10.12
CA GLY A 432 -25.06 -16.74 -10.98
C GLY A 432 -26.30 -15.96 -11.41
N ALA A 433 -26.94 -15.21 -10.50
CA ALA A 433 -28.09 -14.38 -10.85
C ALA A 433 -27.71 -13.22 -11.80
N LEU A 434 -26.55 -12.61 -11.58
CA LEU A 434 -26.02 -11.58 -12.48
C LEU A 434 -25.67 -12.16 -13.86
N TRP A 435 -25.10 -13.36 -13.90
CA TRP A 435 -24.80 -14.08 -15.14
C TRP A 435 -26.06 -14.36 -15.95
N GLU A 436 -27.06 -15.03 -15.36
CA GLU A 436 -28.31 -15.40 -16.04
C GLU A 436 -29.02 -14.15 -16.58
N ARG A 437 -28.98 -13.04 -15.84
CA ARG A 437 -29.59 -11.78 -16.25
C ARG A 437 -28.98 -11.17 -17.51
N PHE A 438 -27.68 -11.29 -17.71
CA PHE A 438 -26.96 -10.67 -18.84
C PHE A 438 -26.45 -11.69 -19.87
N TYR A 439 -26.81 -12.96 -19.74
CA TYR A 439 -26.29 -14.04 -20.58
C TYR A 439 -26.52 -13.80 -22.08
N ASP A 440 -27.69 -13.29 -22.46
CA ASP A 440 -28.02 -13.02 -23.86
C ASP A 440 -27.12 -11.93 -24.45
N ASP A 441 -26.89 -10.84 -23.71
CA ASP A 441 -25.97 -9.77 -24.11
C ASP A 441 -24.52 -10.27 -24.19
N LEU A 442 -24.12 -11.10 -23.21
CA LEU A 442 -22.79 -11.66 -23.12
C LEU A 442 -22.50 -12.66 -24.23
N SER A 443 -23.50 -13.36 -24.76
CA SER A 443 -23.33 -14.47 -25.72
C SER A 443 -23.67 -14.09 -27.17
N LEU A 444 -24.17 -12.88 -27.40
CA LEU A 444 -24.71 -12.42 -28.69
C LEU A 444 -23.77 -12.62 -29.89
N ASP A 445 -22.47 -12.40 -29.73
CA ASP A 445 -21.47 -12.59 -30.79
C ASP A 445 -21.29 -14.06 -31.19
N PHE A 446 -21.31 -14.97 -30.21
CA PHE A 446 -21.30 -16.41 -30.47
C PHE A 446 -22.63 -16.90 -31.02
N GLY A 447 -23.76 -16.35 -30.56
CA GLY A 447 -25.07 -16.58 -31.15
C GLY A 447 -25.09 -16.24 -32.65
N TYR A 448 -24.50 -15.11 -33.02
CA TYR A 448 -24.33 -14.71 -34.43
C TYR A 448 -23.33 -15.59 -35.19
N LYS A 449 -22.20 -15.93 -34.57
CA LYS A 449 -21.15 -16.78 -35.18
C LYS A 449 -21.68 -18.17 -35.53
N TYR A 450 -22.49 -18.75 -34.67
CA TYR A 450 -23.06 -20.10 -34.82
C TYR A 450 -24.51 -20.09 -35.32
N ARG A 451 -24.94 -19.00 -35.98
CA ARG A 451 -26.33 -18.82 -36.46
C ARG A 451 -26.82 -19.87 -37.47
N SER A 452 -25.92 -20.59 -38.13
CA SER A 452 -26.24 -21.65 -39.09
C SER A 452 -26.54 -23.00 -38.44
N LEU A 453 -26.30 -23.13 -37.13
CA LEU A 453 -26.67 -24.30 -36.35
C LEU A 453 -28.08 -24.10 -35.77
N GLU A 454 -28.78 -25.19 -35.44
CA GLU A 454 -30.12 -25.14 -34.86
C GLU A 454 -30.22 -26.09 -33.65
N GLY A 455 -31.21 -25.84 -32.79
CA GLY A 455 -31.51 -26.63 -31.60
C GLY A 455 -30.34 -26.72 -30.61
N HIS A 456 -30.28 -27.85 -29.90
CA HIS A 456 -29.33 -28.09 -28.80
C HIS A 456 -27.86 -27.87 -29.21
N ALA A 457 -27.49 -28.26 -30.44
CA ALA A 457 -26.11 -28.12 -30.92
C ALA A 457 -25.66 -26.65 -31.02
N LYS A 458 -26.59 -25.73 -31.30
CA LYS A 458 -26.33 -24.29 -31.29
C LYS A 458 -26.16 -23.79 -29.86
N GLU A 459 -27.14 -24.07 -29.00
CA GLU A 459 -27.18 -23.60 -27.62
C GLU A 459 -25.93 -24.02 -26.84
N GLU A 460 -25.54 -25.28 -27.00
CA GLU A 460 -24.37 -25.85 -26.35
C GLU A 460 -23.07 -25.17 -26.79
N LYS A 461 -22.89 -24.94 -28.10
CA LYS A 461 -21.71 -24.22 -28.62
C LYS A 461 -21.68 -22.76 -28.18
N VAL A 462 -22.82 -22.07 -28.21
CA VAL A 462 -22.91 -20.67 -27.78
C VAL A 462 -22.55 -20.57 -26.30
N LYS A 463 -23.15 -21.41 -25.44
CA LYS A 463 -22.89 -21.42 -24.00
C LYS A 463 -21.42 -21.74 -23.71
N PHE A 464 -20.90 -22.83 -24.28
CA PHE A 464 -19.50 -23.22 -24.11
C PHE A 464 -18.52 -22.12 -24.52
N HIS A 465 -18.68 -21.53 -25.70
CA HIS A 465 -17.75 -20.50 -26.16
C HIS A 465 -17.84 -19.20 -25.36
N THR A 466 -19.03 -18.85 -24.88
CA THR A 466 -19.23 -17.71 -23.97
C THR A 466 -18.50 -17.96 -22.65
N PHE A 467 -18.67 -19.15 -22.04
CA PHE A 467 -17.97 -19.55 -20.82
C PHE A 467 -16.46 -19.63 -20.99
N LYS A 468 -16.00 -20.22 -22.09
CA LYS A 468 -14.58 -20.31 -22.37
C LYS A 468 -13.96 -18.92 -22.50
N SER A 469 -14.61 -18.02 -23.25
CA SER A 469 -14.18 -16.62 -23.36
C SER A 469 -14.15 -15.92 -22.00
N LEU A 470 -15.11 -16.18 -21.12
CA LEU A 470 -15.11 -15.65 -19.76
C LEU A 470 -13.95 -16.24 -18.93
N ASN A 471 -13.75 -17.55 -18.99
CA ASN A 471 -12.67 -18.23 -18.28
C ASN A 471 -11.29 -17.72 -18.69
N ASP A 472 -11.05 -17.51 -19.98
CA ASP A 472 -9.80 -16.95 -20.49
C ASP A 472 -9.54 -15.54 -19.89
N LEU A 473 -10.61 -14.73 -19.76
CA LEU A 473 -10.54 -13.40 -19.12
C LEU A 473 -10.31 -13.50 -17.60
N LEU A 474 -10.91 -14.47 -16.93
CA LEU A 474 -10.70 -14.72 -15.50
C LEU A 474 -9.28 -15.20 -15.21
N LEU A 475 -8.74 -16.10 -16.04
CA LEU A 475 -7.36 -16.58 -15.93
C LEU A 475 -6.34 -15.44 -16.06
N ALA A 476 -6.58 -14.50 -16.97
CA ALA A 476 -5.76 -13.29 -17.09
C ALA A 476 -5.76 -12.41 -15.82
N ASN A 477 -6.78 -12.55 -14.96
CA ASN A 477 -6.91 -11.86 -13.68
C ASN A 477 -6.57 -12.77 -12.47
N GLY A 478 -5.97 -13.95 -12.72
CA GLY A 478 -5.59 -14.90 -11.67
C GLY A 478 -6.77 -15.52 -10.93
N SER A 479 -7.91 -15.69 -11.61
CA SER A 479 -9.08 -16.44 -11.18
C SER A 479 -9.48 -17.48 -12.25
N ALA A 480 -10.55 -18.24 -12.04
CA ALA A 480 -11.10 -19.20 -12.98
C ALA A 480 -12.60 -19.35 -12.74
N VAL A 481 -13.34 -19.85 -13.74
CA VAL A 481 -14.79 -20.15 -13.56
C VAL A 481 -15.01 -21.16 -12.43
N ALA A 482 -14.05 -22.06 -12.21
CA ALA A 482 -14.07 -23.04 -11.13
C ALA A 482 -14.08 -22.44 -9.71
N HIS A 483 -13.81 -21.15 -9.53
CA HIS A 483 -13.91 -20.47 -8.24
C HIS A 483 -15.33 -19.97 -7.92
N PHE A 484 -16.27 -20.09 -8.86
CA PHE A 484 -17.64 -19.62 -8.71
C PHE A 484 -18.58 -20.82 -8.86
N GLU A 485 -19.06 -21.35 -7.73
CA GLU A 485 -19.88 -22.58 -7.68
C GLU A 485 -21.25 -22.41 -8.36
N ASP A 486 -21.73 -21.17 -8.46
CA ASP A 486 -22.99 -20.77 -9.07
C ASP A 486 -22.89 -20.50 -10.58
N LEU A 487 -21.72 -20.68 -11.19
CA LEU A 487 -21.52 -20.63 -12.64
C LEU A 487 -21.38 -22.03 -13.26
N PRO A 488 -21.92 -22.26 -14.48
CA PRO A 488 -21.65 -23.44 -15.29
C PRO A 488 -20.16 -23.70 -15.49
N GLN A 489 -19.75 -24.96 -15.42
CA GLN A 489 -18.36 -25.37 -15.46
C GLN A 489 -17.94 -25.90 -16.84
N LEU A 490 -16.71 -25.60 -17.26
CA LEU A 490 -16.19 -26.08 -18.56
C LEU A 490 -16.11 -27.60 -18.65
N CYS A 491 -15.96 -28.30 -17.51
CA CYS A 491 -15.95 -29.76 -17.46
C CYS A 491 -17.28 -30.40 -17.85
N GLU A 492 -18.39 -29.63 -17.89
CA GLU A 492 -19.69 -30.09 -18.38
C GLU A 492 -19.71 -30.29 -19.91
N TYR A 493 -18.70 -29.77 -20.64
CA TYR A 493 -18.60 -29.83 -22.10
C TYR A 493 -17.31 -30.52 -22.60
N PRO A 494 -17.04 -31.78 -22.21
CA PRO A 494 -15.73 -32.42 -22.40
C PRO A 494 -15.30 -32.50 -23.88
N HIS A 495 -16.23 -32.77 -24.79
CA HIS A 495 -15.94 -32.86 -26.23
C HIS A 495 -15.56 -31.49 -26.83
N LEU A 496 -16.22 -30.40 -26.41
CA LEU A 496 -15.90 -29.05 -26.89
C LEU A 496 -14.60 -28.50 -26.29
N VAL A 497 -14.27 -28.89 -25.05
CA VAL A 497 -12.95 -28.61 -24.46
C VAL A 497 -11.86 -29.24 -25.30
N LEU A 498 -11.99 -30.52 -25.65
CA LEU A 498 -11.02 -31.23 -26.47
C LEU A 498 -10.86 -30.59 -27.86
N ASP A 499 -11.97 -30.31 -28.55
CA ASP A 499 -11.96 -29.63 -29.85
C ASP A 499 -11.27 -28.26 -29.77
N SER A 500 -11.51 -27.50 -28.70
CA SER A 500 -10.88 -26.21 -28.50
C SER A 500 -9.39 -26.30 -28.20
N LEU A 501 -8.92 -27.32 -27.48
CA LEU A 501 -7.50 -27.52 -27.20
C LEU A 501 -6.73 -27.88 -28.47
N LEU A 502 -7.32 -28.68 -29.35
CA LEU A 502 -6.76 -29.09 -30.63
C LEU A 502 -6.61 -27.94 -31.65
N GLN A 503 -7.26 -26.78 -31.41
CA GLN A 503 -7.07 -25.55 -32.18
C GLN A 503 -5.80 -24.79 -31.80
N ASN A 504 -5.19 -25.06 -30.63
CA ASN A 504 -3.93 -24.45 -30.24
C ASN A 504 -2.76 -25.13 -30.96
N ASN A 505 -2.04 -24.39 -31.81
CA ASN A 505 -0.93 -24.91 -32.61
C ASN A 505 0.20 -25.50 -31.77
N LEU A 506 0.45 -25.00 -30.55
CA LEU A 506 1.49 -25.54 -29.66
C LEU A 506 1.05 -26.90 -29.12
N ILE A 507 -0.16 -27.00 -28.54
CA ILE A 507 -0.69 -28.26 -28.01
C ILE A 507 -0.84 -29.29 -29.13
N ARG A 508 -1.33 -28.90 -30.30
CA ARG A 508 -1.43 -29.77 -31.48
C ARG A 508 -0.05 -30.25 -31.96
N ARG A 509 0.99 -29.41 -31.85
CA ARG A 509 2.37 -29.77 -32.18
C ARG A 509 2.98 -30.68 -31.10
N GLU A 510 2.68 -30.48 -29.84
CA GLU A 510 3.08 -31.43 -28.77
C GLU A 510 2.36 -32.77 -28.96
N MET A 511 1.07 -32.79 -29.28
CA MET A 511 0.31 -34.03 -29.46
C MET A 511 0.57 -34.77 -30.77
N LYS A 512 1.08 -34.10 -31.83
CA LYS A 512 1.26 -34.69 -33.17
C LYS A 512 2.66 -34.51 -33.77
N GLY A 513 3.52 -33.74 -33.12
CA GLY A 513 4.82 -33.33 -33.65
C GLY A 513 5.99 -34.12 -33.08
N TYR A 514 5.76 -34.95 -32.07
CA TYR A 514 6.74 -35.95 -31.66
C TYR A 514 6.64 -37.16 -32.57
N ASN A 515 7.79 -37.59 -33.08
CA ASN A 515 7.90 -38.91 -33.68
C ASN A 515 7.94 -39.92 -32.53
N HIS A 516 6.83 -40.65 -32.35
CA HIS A 516 6.70 -41.64 -31.28
C HIS A 516 7.76 -42.73 -31.38
N ASP A 517 8.23 -43.08 -32.58
CA ASP A 517 9.29 -44.08 -32.77
C ASP A 517 10.64 -43.59 -32.20
N VAL A 518 10.96 -42.30 -32.34
CA VAL A 518 12.19 -41.70 -31.80
C VAL A 518 12.11 -41.53 -30.28
N LEU A 519 10.93 -41.18 -29.75
CA LEU A 519 10.73 -41.13 -28.29
C LEU A 519 10.79 -42.53 -27.67
N GLN A 520 10.37 -43.56 -28.40
CA GLN A 520 10.46 -44.95 -27.95
C GLN A 520 11.92 -45.37 -27.73
N GLU A 521 12.86 -44.95 -28.60
CA GLU A 521 14.30 -45.21 -28.39
C GLU A 521 14.83 -44.62 -27.08
N THR A 522 14.25 -43.52 -26.59
CA THR A 522 14.61 -42.91 -25.30
C THR A 522 14.02 -43.70 -24.13
N VAL A 523 12.80 -44.22 -24.28
CA VAL A 523 12.17 -45.12 -23.31
C VAL A 523 12.95 -46.44 -23.21
N ASP A 524 13.46 -46.96 -24.32
CA ASP A 524 14.24 -48.21 -24.36
C ASP A 524 15.59 -48.09 -23.61
N GLN A 525 16.06 -46.86 -23.36
CA GLN A 525 17.23 -46.55 -22.53
C GLN A 525 16.92 -46.51 -21.02
N GLU A 526 15.71 -46.87 -20.57
CA GLU A 526 15.33 -46.89 -19.15
C GLU A 526 16.33 -47.69 -18.30
N HIS A 527 16.96 -48.73 -18.85
CA HIS A 527 17.95 -49.54 -18.16
C HIS A 527 19.20 -48.75 -17.71
N LEU A 528 19.47 -47.56 -18.29
CA LEU A 528 20.59 -46.69 -17.94
C LEU A 528 20.31 -45.76 -16.76
N LEU A 529 19.06 -45.67 -16.28
CA LEU A 529 18.69 -44.85 -15.12
C LEU A 529 19.33 -45.40 -13.84
N ASN A 530 19.88 -44.51 -13.02
CA ASN A 530 20.30 -44.86 -11.66
C ASN A 530 19.08 -45.11 -10.75
N ASP A 531 19.31 -45.64 -9.55
CA ASP A 531 18.24 -46.08 -8.65
C ASP A 531 17.26 -44.95 -8.27
N GLU A 532 17.77 -43.74 -8.04
CA GLU A 532 16.94 -42.57 -7.70
C GLU A 532 16.10 -42.11 -8.89
N GLN A 533 16.72 -42.04 -10.09
CA GLN A 533 16.03 -41.68 -11.33
C GLN A 533 14.96 -42.72 -11.71
N ARG A 534 15.28 -44.01 -11.56
CA ARG A 534 14.33 -45.11 -11.79
C ARG A 534 13.14 -45.04 -10.85
N SER A 535 13.37 -44.73 -9.56
CA SER A 535 12.28 -44.55 -8.60
C SER A 535 11.31 -43.45 -9.02
N VAL A 536 11.82 -42.30 -9.49
CA VAL A 536 10.98 -41.19 -9.97
C VAL A 536 10.25 -41.58 -11.25
N TYR A 537 10.97 -42.14 -12.22
CA TYR A 537 10.42 -42.58 -13.50
C TYR A 537 9.27 -43.58 -13.32
N SER A 538 9.47 -44.66 -12.57
CA SER A 538 8.44 -45.68 -12.32
C SER A 538 7.23 -45.12 -11.58
N THR A 539 7.43 -44.15 -10.67
CA THR A 539 6.32 -43.47 -9.98
C THR A 539 5.43 -42.71 -10.96
N ILE A 540 6.04 -41.97 -11.88
CA ILE A 540 5.31 -41.17 -12.87
C ILE A 540 4.60 -42.07 -13.88
N ILE A 541 5.29 -43.07 -14.43
CA ILE A 541 4.69 -44.00 -15.42
C ILE A 541 3.53 -44.78 -14.81
N ASN A 542 3.66 -45.27 -13.57
CA ASN A 542 2.56 -45.95 -12.90
C ASN A 542 1.33 -45.03 -12.71
N ALA A 543 1.54 -43.75 -12.41
CA ALA A 543 0.44 -42.79 -12.30
C ALA A 543 -0.22 -42.46 -13.66
N VAL A 544 0.54 -42.56 -14.76
CA VAL A 544 0.01 -42.42 -16.13
C VAL A 544 -0.82 -43.66 -16.51
N ASP A 545 -0.30 -44.86 -16.25
CA ASP A 545 -0.96 -46.12 -16.60
C ASP A 545 -2.18 -46.42 -15.71
N ASN A 546 -2.17 -45.93 -14.47
CA ASN A 546 -3.24 -46.12 -13.47
C ASN A 546 -3.75 -44.76 -12.92
N PRO A 547 -4.47 -43.97 -13.73
CA PRO A 547 -4.86 -42.62 -13.36
C PRO A 547 -5.83 -42.62 -12.17
N THR A 548 -5.40 -41.99 -11.07
CA THR A 548 -6.22 -41.78 -9.86
C THR A 548 -6.44 -40.27 -9.67
N PRO A 549 -7.68 -39.78 -9.45
CA PRO A 549 -7.94 -38.36 -9.23
C PRO A 549 -7.07 -37.79 -8.09
N GLY A 550 -6.30 -36.74 -8.38
CA GLY A 550 -5.45 -36.05 -7.41
C GLY A 550 -3.98 -36.49 -7.32
N ASN A 551 -3.57 -37.58 -8.01
CA ASN A 551 -2.21 -38.15 -7.95
C ASN A 551 -1.35 -37.90 -9.20
N THR A 552 -1.63 -36.85 -9.98
CA THR A 552 -1.01 -36.63 -11.30
C THR A 552 -0.08 -35.41 -11.38
N LEU A 553 0.16 -34.72 -10.27
CA LEU A 553 1.00 -33.53 -10.23
C LEU A 553 2.35 -33.84 -9.57
N PHE A 554 3.43 -33.83 -10.35
CA PHE A 554 4.78 -34.11 -9.89
C PHE A 554 5.66 -32.85 -10.01
N PHE A 555 6.45 -32.56 -8.99
CA PHE A 555 7.46 -31.50 -9.01
C PHE A 555 8.86 -32.12 -8.94
N ILE A 556 9.70 -31.81 -9.92
CA ILE A 556 11.09 -32.27 -9.98
C ILE A 556 11.99 -31.06 -9.72
N ASP A 557 12.57 -30.98 -8.52
CA ASP A 557 13.55 -29.95 -8.16
C ASP A 557 14.98 -30.49 -8.27
N GLY A 558 15.93 -29.61 -8.63
CA GLY A 558 17.33 -29.96 -8.82
C GLY A 558 18.17 -28.73 -9.20
N PRO A 559 19.46 -28.67 -8.82
CA PRO A 559 20.34 -27.56 -9.17
C PRO A 559 20.57 -27.46 -10.69
N GLY A 560 20.81 -26.25 -11.21
CA GLY A 560 21.18 -26.07 -12.61
C GLY A 560 22.51 -26.77 -12.93
N GLY A 561 22.56 -27.51 -14.05
CA GLY A 561 23.77 -28.19 -14.53
C GLY A 561 23.85 -29.69 -14.25
N THR A 562 22.83 -30.31 -13.65
CA THR A 562 22.79 -31.76 -13.37
C THR A 562 22.14 -32.60 -14.48
N GLY A 563 21.90 -32.04 -15.67
CA GLY A 563 21.22 -32.75 -16.76
C GLY A 563 19.77 -33.09 -16.44
N LYS A 564 19.00 -32.07 -16.04
CA LYS A 564 17.52 -32.15 -16.04
C LYS A 564 16.97 -32.24 -17.45
#